data_AF-A0A448X0L7-F1
#
_entry.id   AF-A0A448X0L7-F1
#
_cell.length_a   1.000
_cell.length_b   1.000
_cell.length_c   1.000
_cell.angle_alpha   90.00
_cell.angle_beta   90.00
_cell.angle_gamma   90.00
#
_symmetry.space_group_name_H-M   'P 1'
#
loop_
_entity.id
_entity.type
_entity.pdbx_description
1 polymer ?
#
loop_
_entity_poly.entity_id
_entity_poly.type
_entity_poly.pdbx_seq_one_letter_code
_entity_poly.pdbx_strand_id
1 'polypeptide(L)'
;MLFVLAGSAAGVGSGDFHIYRGIRRREYARQEYLDKKAEEEAKDADFLKKIEELKRMNREKTAKKRDKRLKKRALQSKRAKRTNSETLSSKNTSTDESEVEEVELVE
;
A
#
# COMPACT_ATOMS: atom_id res chain seq x y z
N MET A 1 -5.66 -44.03 4.26
CA MET A 1 -5.91 -45.43 3.83
C MET A 1 -7.35 -45.52 3.37
N LEU A 2 -7.61 -45.47 2.05
CA LEU A 2 -8.95 -45.65 1.49
C LEU A 2 -9.26 -47.15 1.47
N PHE A 3 -10.28 -47.59 2.21
CA PHE A 3 -10.61 -49.00 2.42
C PHE A 3 -11.57 -49.59 1.37
N VAL A 4 -11.96 -48.81 0.36
CA VAL A 4 -12.85 -49.27 -0.71
C VAL A 4 -12.04 -49.48 -1.98
N LEU A 5 -11.34 -50.61 -2.04
CA LEU A 5 -10.69 -51.09 -3.26
C LEU A 5 -11.40 -52.37 -3.73
N ALA A 6 -12.62 -52.21 -4.22
CA ALA A 6 -13.25 -53.21 -5.06
C ALA A 6 -12.76 -52.94 -6.49
N GLY A 7 -12.03 -53.89 -7.07
CA GLY A 7 -11.42 -53.76 -8.38
C GLY A 7 -12.42 -53.39 -9.47
N SER A 8 -11.92 -52.89 -10.61
CA SER A 8 -12.66 -52.36 -11.77
C SER A 8 -13.68 -53.30 -12.44
N ALA A 9 -14.06 -54.41 -11.80
CA ALA A 9 -14.97 -55.45 -12.28
C ALA A 9 -16.04 -55.89 -11.24
N ALA A 10 -16.14 -55.26 -10.06
CA ALA A 10 -17.23 -55.53 -9.12
C ALA A 10 -18.47 -54.70 -9.51
N GLY A 11 -19.56 -55.37 -9.90
CA GLY A 11 -20.82 -54.71 -10.29
C GLY A 11 -21.36 -53.78 -9.19
N VAL A 12 -22.01 -52.69 -9.62
CA VAL A 12 -22.66 -51.69 -8.75
C VAL A 12 -23.55 -52.39 -7.72
N GLY A 13 -23.08 -52.43 -6.48
CA GLY A 13 -23.82 -52.94 -5.34
C GLY A 13 -24.81 -51.91 -4.81
N SER A 14 -25.85 -52.36 -4.11
CA SER A 14 -26.91 -51.50 -3.54
C SER A 14 -26.43 -50.42 -2.57
N GLY A 15 -25.18 -50.49 -2.08
CA GLY A 15 -24.54 -49.48 -1.22
C GLY A 15 -23.77 -48.38 -1.96
N ASP A 16 -23.51 -48.53 -3.26
CA ASP A 16 -22.64 -47.62 -4.03
C ASP A 16 -23.21 -46.19 -4.11
N PHE A 17 -24.54 -46.07 -4.19
CA PHE A 17 -25.23 -44.77 -4.21
C PHE A 17 -24.93 -43.91 -2.97
N HIS A 18 -24.90 -44.52 -1.78
CA HIS A 18 -24.63 -43.79 -0.54
C HIS A 18 -23.17 -43.37 -0.43
N ILE A 19 -22.26 -44.18 -0.98
CA ILE A 19 -20.83 -43.88 -1.08
C ILE A 19 -20.62 -42.69 -2.01
N TYR A 20 -21.18 -42.73 -3.22
CA TYR A 20 -21.14 -41.61 -4.16
C TYR A 20 -21.71 -40.32 -3.57
N ARG A 21 -22.87 -40.40 -2.91
CA ARG A 21 -23.50 -39.22 -2.26
C ARG A 21 -22.61 -38.62 -1.16
N GLY A 22 -21.94 -39.45 -0.37
CA GLY A 22 -21.00 -38.99 0.66
C GLY A 22 -19.74 -38.33 0.08
N ILE A 23 -19.14 -38.97 -0.92
CA ILE A 23 -17.94 -38.46 -1.61
C ILE A 23 -18.26 -37.13 -2.33
N ARG A 24 -19.37 -37.08 -3.06
CA ARG A 24 -19.78 -35.88 -3.82
C ARG A 24 -20.03 -34.67 -2.92
N ARG A 25 -20.70 -34.86 -1.77
CA ARG A 25 -20.88 -33.76 -0.80
C ARG A 25 -19.56 -33.25 -0.25
N ARG A 26 -18.63 -34.16 0.07
CA ARG A 26 -17.31 -33.78 0.58
C ARG A 26 -16.53 -33.01 -0.49
N GLU A 27 -16.62 -33.45 -1.74
CA GLU A 27 -15.93 -32.78 -2.84
C GLU A 27 -16.55 -31.42 -3.17
N TYR A 28 -17.88 -31.27 -3.16
CA TYR A 28 -18.53 -29.97 -3.33
C TYR A 28 -18.21 -28.99 -2.22
N ALA A 29 -18.24 -29.43 -0.95
CA ALA A 29 -17.83 -28.57 0.16
C ALA A 29 -16.37 -28.12 0.02
N ARG A 30 -15.49 -29.00 -0.48
CA ARG A 30 -14.09 -28.66 -0.76
C ARG A 30 -13.94 -27.65 -1.89
N GLN A 31 -14.66 -27.85 -2.99
CA GLN A 31 -14.64 -26.96 -4.16
C GLN A 31 -15.17 -25.58 -3.79
N GLU A 32 -16.35 -25.50 -3.16
CA GLU A 32 -16.93 -24.24 -2.72
C GLU A 32 -16.03 -23.47 -1.74
N TYR A 33 -15.33 -24.16 -0.85
CA TYR A 33 -14.38 -23.52 0.06
C TYR A 33 -13.19 -22.90 -0.70
N LEU A 34 -12.64 -23.62 -1.68
CA LEU A 34 -11.54 -23.11 -2.50
C LEU A 34 -11.98 -21.93 -3.36
N ASP A 35 -13.16 -22.01 -3.97
CA ASP A 35 -13.69 -20.94 -4.82
C ASP A 35 -13.93 -19.67 -3.99
N LYS A 36 -14.57 -19.79 -2.82
CA LYS A 36 -14.77 -18.65 -1.90
C LYS A 36 -13.45 -18.03 -1.46
N LYS A 37 -12.48 -18.85 -1.08
CA LYS A 37 -11.16 -18.37 -0.66
C LYS A 37 -10.44 -17.64 -1.80
N ALA A 38 -10.49 -18.19 -3.02
CA ALA A 38 -9.89 -17.55 -4.19
C ALA A 38 -10.54 -16.20 -4.52
N GLU A 39 -11.87 -16.11 -4.40
CA GLU A 39 -12.59 -14.85 -4.58
C GLU A 39 -12.23 -13.80 -3.52
N GLU A 40 -12.12 -14.20 -2.26
CA GLU A 40 -11.72 -13.31 -1.16
C GLU A 40 -10.29 -12.79 -1.38
N GLU A 41 -9.34 -13.67 -1.68
CA GLU A 41 -7.95 -13.31 -1.97
C GLU A 41 -7.83 -12.36 -3.18
N ALA A 42 -8.63 -12.58 -4.23
CA ALA A 42 -8.66 -11.70 -5.39
C ALA A 42 -9.18 -10.30 -5.04
N LYS A 43 -10.26 -10.22 -4.24
CA LYS A 43 -10.85 -8.94 -3.79
C LYS A 43 -9.86 -8.17 -2.91
N ASP A 44 -9.17 -8.86 -2.00
CA ASP A 44 -8.16 -8.25 -1.13
C ASP A 44 -6.95 -7.74 -1.91
N ALA A 45 -6.46 -8.54 -2.87
CA ALA A 45 -5.36 -8.13 -3.74
C ALA A 45 -5.70 -6.85 -4.55
N ASP A 46 -6.92 -6.78 -5.10
CA ASP A 46 -7.37 -5.61 -5.85
C ASP A 46 -7.58 -4.38 -4.95
N PHE A 47 -8.03 -4.58 -3.71
CA PHE A 47 -8.13 -3.51 -2.72
C PHE A 47 -6.75 -2.93 -2.36
N LEU A 48 -5.76 -3.79 -2.11
CA LEU A 48 -4.40 -3.37 -1.79
C LEU A 48 -3.76 -2.60 -2.96
N LYS A 49 -3.94 -3.08 -4.20
CA LYS A 49 -3.49 -2.37 -5.40
C LYS A 49 -4.09 -0.97 -5.50
N LYS A 50 -5.41 -0.83 -5.31
CA LYS A 50 -6.09 0.48 -5.31
C LYS A 50 -5.54 1.42 -4.24
N ILE A 51 -5.28 0.91 -3.02
CA ILE A 51 -4.68 1.71 -1.95
C ILE A 51 -3.28 2.18 -2.35
N GLU A 52 -2.46 1.30 -2.91
CA GLU A 52 -1.10 1.63 -3.33
C GLU A 52 -1.10 2.70 -4.43
N GLU A 53 -1.98 2.57 -5.42
CA GLU A 53 -2.16 3.56 -6.47
C GLU A 53 -2.58 4.92 -5.91
N LEU A 54 -3.56 4.96 -5.00
CA LEU A 54 -4.00 6.19 -4.35
C LEU A 54 -2.86 6.82 -3.53
N LYS A 55 -2.11 6.01 -2.78
CA LYS A 55 -0.91 6.46 -2.04
C LYS A 55 0.13 7.05 -2.98
N ARG A 56 0.41 6.40 -4.12
CA ARG A 56 1.34 6.89 -5.15
C ARG A 56 0.88 8.23 -5.72
N MET A 57 -0.37 8.33 -6.15
CA MET A 57 -0.94 9.56 -6.71
C MET A 57 -0.93 10.71 -5.69
N ASN A 58 -1.21 10.44 -4.42
CA ASN A 58 -1.17 11.44 -3.36
C ASN A 58 0.27 11.90 -3.05
N ARG A 59 1.23 10.97 -3.04
CA ARG A 59 2.67 11.28 -2.89
C ARG A 59 3.15 12.16 -4.03
N GLU A 60 2.83 11.82 -5.27
CA GLU A 60 3.21 12.63 -6.45
C GLU A 60 2.61 14.03 -6.41
N LYS A 61 1.31 14.16 -6.08
CA LYS A 61 0.65 15.46 -5.93
C LYS A 61 1.31 16.29 -4.83
N THR A 62 1.63 15.66 -3.70
CA THR A 62 2.26 16.32 -2.54
C THR A 62 3.70 16.73 -2.84
N ALA A 63 4.48 15.88 -3.51
CA ALA A 63 5.84 16.19 -3.97
C ALA A 63 5.84 17.39 -4.92
N LYS A 64 5.01 17.37 -5.97
CA LYS A 64 4.86 18.50 -6.91
C LYS A 64 4.51 19.81 -6.20
N LYS A 65 3.61 19.77 -5.20
CA LYS A 65 3.25 20.96 -4.40
C LYS A 65 4.41 21.40 -3.49
N ARG A 66 5.12 20.46 -2.87
CA ARG A 66 6.30 20.72 -2.03
C ARG A 66 7.41 21.38 -2.84
N ASP A 67 7.71 20.87 -4.03
CA ASP A 67 8.73 21.43 -4.93
C ASP A 67 8.38 22.84 -5.37
N LYS A 68 7.12 23.10 -5.71
CA LYS A 68 6.64 24.46 -6.02
C LYS A 68 6.85 25.41 -4.83
N ARG A 69 6.55 24.97 -3.61
CA ARG A 69 6.75 25.78 -2.39
C ARG A 69 8.25 26.02 -2.11
N LEU A 70 9.09 25.01 -2.28
CA LEU A 70 10.54 25.13 -2.11
C LEU A 70 11.14 26.11 -3.12
N LYS A 71 10.76 26.03 -4.40
CA LYS A 71 11.18 26.99 -5.43
C LYS A 71 10.73 28.42 -5.10
N LYS A 72 9.49 28.61 -4.66
CA LYS A 72 8.98 29.94 -4.24
C LYS A 72 9.74 30.48 -3.02
N ARG A 73 9.97 29.66 -1.98
CA ARG A 73 10.75 30.02 -0.80
C ARG A 73 12.19 30.39 -1.18
N ALA A 74 12.83 29.63 -2.06
CA ALA A 74 14.18 29.91 -2.53
C ALA A 74 14.27 31.23 -3.32
N LEU A 75 13.26 31.55 -4.13
CA LEU A 75 13.19 32.84 -4.83
C LEU A 75 12.96 34.01 -3.86
N GLN A 76 12.08 33.83 -2.88
CA GLN A 76 11.83 34.84 -1.85
C GLN A 76 13.05 35.08 -0.97
N SER A 77 13.75 34.03 -0.54
CA SER A 77 14.99 34.18 0.25
C SER A 77 16.11 34.83 -0.56
N LYS A 78 16.24 34.53 -1.87
CA LYS A 78 17.17 35.24 -2.76
C LYS A 78 16.82 36.72 -2.91
N ARG A 79 15.53 37.07 -3.04
CA ARG A 79 15.08 38.47 -3.07
C ARG A 79 15.34 39.18 -1.75
N ALA A 80 14.99 38.55 -0.63
CA ALA A 80 15.25 39.09 0.71
C ALA A 80 16.74 39.28 0.98
N LYS A 81 17.61 38.38 0.51
CA LYS A 81 19.08 38.57 0.59
C LYS A 81 19.58 39.73 -0.26
N ARG A 82 18.99 39.99 -1.44
CA ARG A 82 19.36 41.14 -2.27
C ARG A 82 18.91 42.46 -1.65
N THR A 83 17.68 42.51 -1.13
CA THR A 83 17.20 43.69 -0.40
C THR A 83 17.99 43.90 0.88
N ASN A 84 18.34 42.82 1.60
CA ASN A 84 19.24 42.92 2.76
C ASN A 84 20.65 43.29 2.36
N SER A 85 21.20 42.89 1.21
CA SER A 85 22.53 43.35 0.79
C SER A 85 22.53 44.82 0.39
N GLU A 86 21.44 45.33 -0.20
CA GLU A 86 21.27 46.78 -0.46
C GLU A 86 21.10 47.57 0.85
N THR A 87 20.32 47.06 1.81
CA THR A 87 20.18 47.73 3.12
C THR A 87 21.39 47.54 4.03
N LEU A 88 22.12 46.42 3.97
CA LEU A 88 23.39 46.17 4.68
C LEU A 88 24.55 46.94 4.07
N SER A 89 24.59 47.13 2.75
CA SER A 89 25.53 48.09 2.13
C SER A 89 25.28 49.52 2.59
N SER A 90 24.05 49.85 3.02
CA SER A 90 23.70 51.12 3.67
C SER A 90 23.76 51.07 5.20
N LYS A 91 24.06 49.91 5.81
CA LYS A 91 23.98 49.66 7.26
C LYS A 91 25.12 48.77 7.76
N ASN A 92 26.34 48.98 7.25
CA ASN A 92 27.59 48.50 7.85
C ASN A 92 27.99 49.36 9.07
N THR A 93 27.01 49.75 9.88
CA THR A 93 27.22 50.31 11.22
C THR A 93 26.28 49.57 12.16
N SER A 94 26.86 48.66 12.95
CA SER A 94 26.29 47.98 14.13
C SER A 94 25.98 46.48 13.98
N THR A 95 26.94 45.65 14.42
CA THR A 95 26.87 44.63 15.52
C THR A 95 25.51 43.96 15.80
N ASP A 96 25.38 42.68 16.14
CA ASP A 96 26.26 41.61 16.65
C ASP A 96 25.48 40.26 16.58
N GLU A 97 26.20 39.17 16.82
CA GLU A 97 25.93 37.72 16.90
C GLU A 97 24.62 37.14 17.52
N SER A 98 24.50 35.81 17.35
CA SER A 98 23.60 34.80 18.00
C SER A 98 22.25 34.50 17.31
N GLU A 99 21.72 33.27 17.22
CA GLU A 99 22.00 31.97 17.85
C GLU A 99 21.37 30.85 17.00
N VAL A 100 21.89 29.61 17.11
CA VAL A 100 21.47 28.43 16.34
C VAL A 100 20.55 27.58 17.21
N GLU A 101 19.29 27.37 16.79
CA GLU A 101 18.42 26.36 17.43
C GLU A 101 18.06 25.23 16.46
N GLU A 102 18.57 24.06 16.82
CA GLU A 102 18.29 22.73 16.34
C GLU A 102 16.94 22.27 16.90
N VAL A 103 16.01 21.81 16.05
CA VAL A 103 14.73 21.25 16.52
C VAL A 103 14.58 19.82 16.03
N GLU A 104 14.62 18.93 17.01
CA GLU A 104 14.57 17.48 16.99
C GLU A 104 13.24 16.95 16.42
N LEU A 105 13.34 15.84 15.67
CA LEU A 105 12.21 15.18 15.00
C LEU A 105 11.69 14.07 15.92
N VAL A 106 10.54 14.28 16.55
CA VAL A 106 9.89 13.28 17.41
C VAL A 106 9.18 12.24 16.54
N GLU A 107 9.50 10.96 16.76
CA GLU A 107 8.84 9.76 16.22
C GLU A 107 7.40 9.57 16.73
#